data_AF-A0A7X7GMJ7-F1
#
_entry.id   AF-A0A7X7GMJ7-F1
#
_cell.length_a   1.000
_cell.length_b   1.000
_cell.length_c   1.000
_cell.angle_alpha   90.00
_cell.angle_beta   90.00
_cell.angle_gamma   90.00
#
_symmetry.space_group_name_H-M   'P 1'
#
loop_
_entity.id
_entity.type
_entity.pdbx_description
1 polymer ?
#
loop_
_entity_poly.entity_id
_entity_poly.type
_entity_poly.pdbx_seq_one_letter_code
_entity_poly.pdbx_strand_id
1 'polypeptide(L)'
;MTGRNGVDLDTAAREAVEKAGAIFSDGSDVDVQINGPVQLEVSGRPAVRYTAVVTGIEQEFDCDPTEATFDIVATPGYATAEVVTFMVKRSKGHGDSLSDEDVDRVIGSLRRTE
;
A
#
# COMPACT_ATOMS: atom_id res chain seq x y z
N MET A 1 -5.95 11.05 -26.72
CA MET A 1 -7.20 11.13 -25.93
C MET A 1 -6.82 11.80 -24.62
N THR A 2 -7.29 13.02 -24.40
CA THR A 2 -7.01 13.85 -23.22
C THR A 2 -8.07 13.60 -22.17
N GLY A 3 -7.67 13.12 -21.00
CA GLY A 3 -8.47 13.12 -19.78
C GLY A 3 -7.60 13.68 -18.66
N ARG A 4 -7.84 14.93 -18.27
CA ARG A 4 -7.20 15.59 -17.15
C ARG A 4 -8.30 16.30 -16.38
N ASN A 5 -8.82 15.64 -15.37
CA ASN A 5 -9.43 16.20 -14.17
C ASN A 5 -9.40 15.08 -13.13
N GLY A 6 -8.71 15.41 -12.03
CA GLY A 6 -8.34 14.62 -10.86
C GLY A 6 -7.22 13.60 -11.05
N VAL A 7 -6.64 13.22 -9.90
CA VAL A 7 -5.35 12.53 -9.81
C VAL A 7 -5.51 11.16 -10.45
N ASP A 8 -4.71 10.84 -11.47
CA ASP A 8 -4.72 9.51 -12.09
C ASP A 8 -4.45 8.44 -11.02
N LEU A 9 -5.12 7.27 -11.11
CA LEU A 9 -5.01 6.20 -10.11
C LEU A 9 -3.54 5.81 -9.85
N ASP A 10 -2.71 5.84 -10.88
CA ASP A 10 -1.28 5.60 -10.76
C ASP A 10 -0.60 6.66 -9.90
N THR A 11 -0.84 7.94 -10.20
CA THR A 11 -0.25 9.07 -9.46
C THR A 11 -0.71 9.05 -8.00
N ALA A 12 -1.99 8.78 -7.73
CA ALA A 12 -2.53 8.70 -6.37
C ALA A 12 -1.88 7.55 -5.57
N ALA A 13 -1.77 6.37 -6.17
CA ALA A 13 -1.14 5.22 -5.53
C ALA A 13 0.36 5.45 -5.30
N ARG A 14 1.05 6.06 -6.29
CA ARG A 14 2.48 6.38 -6.23
C ARG A 14 2.80 7.37 -5.12
N GLU A 15 2.08 8.49 -5.02
CA GLU A 15 2.32 9.48 -3.97
C GLU A 15 2.01 8.91 -2.57
N ALA A 16 0.97 8.09 -2.45
CA ALA A 16 0.60 7.47 -1.19
C ALA A 16 1.62 6.42 -0.73
N VAL A 17 2.19 5.62 -1.64
CA VAL A 17 3.20 4.62 -1.29
C VAL A 17 4.54 5.25 -0.93
N GLU A 18 4.91 6.37 -1.56
CA GLU A 18 6.11 7.14 -1.20
C GLU A 18 5.99 7.71 0.22
N LYS A 19 4.83 8.29 0.56
CA LYS A 19 4.55 8.77 1.92
C LYS A 19 4.55 7.63 2.94
N ALA A 20 4.01 6.47 2.58
CA ALA A 20 3.99 5.30 3.46
C ALA A 20 5.40 4.74 3.72
N GLY A 21 6.24 4.65 2.67
CA GLY A 21 7.63 4.21 2.81
C GLY A 21 8.45 5.14 3.71
N ALA A 22 8.19 6.45 3.64
CA ALA A 22 8.86 7.46 4.45
C ALA A 22 8.57 7.36 5.97
N ILE A 23 7.54 6.61 6.40
CA ILE A 23 7.15 6.47 7.82
C ILE A 23 8.31 5.94 8.68
N PHE A 24 9.16 5.07 8.11
CA PHE A 24 10.28 4.45 8.82
C PHE A 24 11.63 5.09 8.49
N SER A 25 11.67 6.01 7.52
CA SER A 25 12.90 6.65 7.05
C SER A 25 13.31 7.86 7.90
N ASP A 26 12.40 8.37 8.73
CA ASP A 26 12.67 9.53 9.59
C ASP A 26 13.47 9.08 10.81
N GLY A 27 14.81 9.16 10.71
CA GLY A 27 15.74 8.93 11.81
C GLY A 27 16.47 7.59 11.83
N SER A 28 16.20 6.67 10.88
CA SER A 28 16.87 5.37 10.77
C SER A 28 17.38 5.11 9.34
N ASP A 29 18.53 4.46 9.21
CA ASP A 29 19.10 3.98 7.94
C ASP A 29 18.32 2.76 7.43
N VAL A 30 17.10 2.99 6.94
CA VAL A 30 16.25 1.95 6.32
C VAL A 30 16.34 2.02 4.80
N ASP A 31 16.29 0.86 4.16
CA ASP A 31 16.16 0.76 2.70
C ASP A 31 14.69 0.65 2.32
N VAL A 32 14.24 1.49 1.37
CA VAL A 32 12.85 1.52 0.89
C VAL A 32 12.82 1.19 -0.59
N GLN A 33 12.33 0.00 -0.92
CA GLN A 33 12.09 -0.43 -2.30
C GLN A 33 10.62 -0.26 -2.65
N ILE A 34 10.32 0.47 -3.73
CA ILE A 34 8.95 0.62 -4.23
C ILE A 34 8.78 -0.20 -5.52
N ASN A 35 7.80 -1.10 -5.52
CA ASN A 35 7.42 -1.96 -6.63
C ASN A 35 6.03 -1.56 -7.20
N GLY A 36 5.84 -1.71 -8.52
CA GLY A 36 4.62 -1.35 -9.22
C GLY A 36 4.87 -0.46 -10.46
N PRO A 37 3.81 0.00 -11.15
CA PRO A 37 2.40 -0.25 -10.86
C PRO A 37 1.96 -1.66 -11.27
N VAL A 38 1.10 -2.28 -10.45
CA VAL A 38 0.36 -3.49 -10.81
C VAL A 38 -1.09 -3.12 -11.07
N GLN A 39 -1.59 -3.41 -12.27
CA GLN A 39 -3.00 -3.24 -12.60
C GLN A 39 -3.80 -4.41 -12.06
N LEU A 40 -4.91 -4.12 -11.39
CA LEU A 40 -5.83 -5.10 -10.84
C LEU A 40 -7.27 -4.60 -10.93
N GLU A 41 -8.23 -5.46 -10.57
CA GLU A 41 -9.62 -5.08 -10.42
C GLU A 41 -10.07 -5.25 -8.97
N VAL A 42 -10.75 -4.23 -8.44
CA VAL A 42 -11.42 -4.28 -7.13
C VAL A 42 -12.90 -4.08 -7.34
N SER A 43 -13.71 -5.09 -7.01
CA SER A 43 -15.16 -5.06 -7.22
C SER A 43 -15.58 -4.72 -8.67
N GLY A 44 -14.84 -5.24 -9.67
CA GLY A 44 -15.13 -5.03 -11.11
C GLY A 44 -14.78 -3.63 -11.62
N ARG A 45 -13.86 -2.92 -10.93
CA ARG A 45 -13.38 -1.59 -11.32
C ARG A 45 -11.86 -1.61 -11.43
N PRO A 46 -11.28 -0.83 -12.36
CA PRO A 46 -9.84 -0.71 -12.47
C PRO A 46 -9.26 -0.15 -11.16
N ALA A 47 -8.17 -0.75 -10.73
CA ALA A 47 -7.39 -0.31 -9.59
C ALA A 47 -5.90 -0.48 -9.90
N VAL A 48 -5.08 0.31 -9.20
CA VAL A 48 -3.61 0.26 -9.31
C VAL A 48 -3.04 -0.02 -7.94
N ARG A 49 -2.12 -0.98 -7.87
CA ARG A 49 -1.38 -1.31 -6.66
C ARG A 49 0.08 -0.91 -6.79
N TYR A 50 0.60 -0.27 -5.74
CA TYR A 50 2.02 -0.14 -5.50
C TYR A 50 2.37 -0.77 -4.15
N THR A 51 3.59 -1.29 -4.03
CA THR A 51 4.08 -1.93 -2.82
C THR A 51 5.40 -1.29 -2.41
N ALA A 52 5.48 -0.73 -1.21
CA ALA A 52 6.75 -0.37 -0.58
C ALA A 52 7.21 -1.51 0.34
N VAL A 53 8.45 -1.94 0.18
CA VAL A 53 9.13 -2.86 1.10
C VAL A 53 10.21 -2.04 1.81
N VAL A 54 10.11 -1.99 3.12
CA VAL A 54 11.07 -1.30 4.01
C VAL A 54 11.85 -2.37 4.75
N THR A 55 13.18 -2.33 4.63
CA THR A 55 14.10 -3.25 5.32
C THR A 55 15.13 -2.49 6.13
N GLY A 56 15.77 -3.16 7.09
CA GLY A 56 16.77 -2.54 7.96
C GLY A 56 16.17 -1.71 9.08
N ILE A 57 14.92 -1.97 9.46
CA ILE A 57 14.29 -1.32 10.62
C ILE A 57 15.04 -1.78 11.87
N GLU A 58 15.56 -0.82 12.64
CA GLU A 58 16.26 -1.11 13.89
C GLU A 58 15.31 -1.78 14.89
N GLN A 59 15.78 -2.90 15.45
CA GLN A 59 15.05 -3.66 16.45
C GLN A 59 15.49 -3.18 17.84
N GLU A 60 14.66 -2.39 18.52
CA GLU A 60 14.95 -1.92 19.88
C GLU A 60 14.59 -3.00 20.92
N PHE A 61 13.50 -3.73 20.67
CA PHE A 61 13.03 -4.87 21.45
C PHE A 61 12.89 -6.10 20.57
N ASP A 62 13.02 -7.29 21.18
CA ASP A 62 12.84 -8.57 20.48
C ASP A 62 11.51 -8.64 19.71
N CYS A 63 10.48 -7.89 20.11
CA CYS A 63 9.17 -7.82 19.46
C CYS A 63 9.08 -6.89 18.24
N ASP A 64 10.09 -6.06 17.99
CA ASP A 64 10.04 -5.07 16.91
C ASP A 64 10.28 -5.72 15.53
N PRO A 65 9.57 -5.22 14.50
CA PRO A 65 9.72 -5.74 13.15
C PRO A 65 11.00 -5.21 12.50
N THR A 66 11.71 -6.10 11.80
CA THR A 66 12.92 -5.75 11.02
C THR A 66 12.61 -5.41 9.56
N GLU A 67 11.40 -5.75 9.11
CA GLU A 67 10.88 -5.46 7.77
C GLU A 67 9.41 -5.03 7.86
N ALA A 68 9.03 -4.06 7.03
CA ALA A 68 7.63 -3.69 6.83
C ALA A 68 7.30 -3.67 5.34
N THR A 69 6.07 -4.02 5.00
CA THR A 69 5.54 -3.92 3.65
C THR A 69 4.27 -3.08 3.67
N PHE A 70 4.15 -2.13 2.75
CA PHE A 70 2.96 -1.32 2.57
C PHE A 70 2.41 -1.54 1.17
N ASP A 71 1.19 -2.04 1.10
CA ASP A 71 0.46 -2.20 -0.15
C ASP A 71 -0.58 -1.08 -0.26
N ILE A 72 -0.44 -0.23 -1.27
CA ILE A 72 -1.36 0.86 -1.58
C ILE A 72 -2.16 0.48 -2.81
N VAL A 73 -3.49 0.49 -2.68
CA VAL A 73 -4.42 0.26 -3.79
C VAL A 73 -5.24 1.52 -4.03
N ALA A 74 -5.07 2.14 -5.20
CA ALA A 74 -5.92 3.23 -5.66
C ALA A 74 -7.05 2.70 -6.54
N THR A 75 -8.27 3.18 -6.29
CA THR A 75 -9.46 2.87 -7.09
C THR A 75 -10.36 4.11 -7.19
N PRO A 76 -11.22 4.23 -8.22
CA PRO A 76 -12.15 5.36 -8.33
C PRO A 76 -13.03 5.52 -7.08
N GLY A 77 -13.16 6.75 -6.58
CA GLY A 77 -14.01 7.08 -5.44
C GLY A 77 -15.48 7.31 -5.81
N TYR A 78 -16.40 7.07 -4.86
CA TYR A 78 -17.86 7.07 -5.12
C TYR A 78 -18.67 8.19 -4.46
N ALA A 79 -18.05 9.12 -3.72
CA ALA A 79 -18.82 10.12 -2.96
C ALA A 79 -18.23 11.54 -2.97
N THR A 80 -17.05 11.74 -2.38
CA THR A 80 -16.48 13.08 -2.12
C THR A 80 -15.08 13.30 -2.70
N ALA A 81 -14.44 12.23 -3.17
CA ALA A 81 -13.12 12.26 -3.78
C ALA A 81 -13.12 11.42 -5.05
N GLU A 82 -12.36 11.86 -6.05
CA GLU A 82 -12.27 11.20 -7.36
C GLU A 82 -11.51 9.86 -7.27
N VAL A 83 -10.59 9.73 -6.32
CA VAL A 83 -9.80 8.52 -6.04
C VAL A 83 -9.83 8.20 -4.55
N VAL A 84 -9.93 6.91 -4.23
CA VAL A 84 -9.76 6.37 -2.88
C VAL A 84 -8.52 5.49 -2.87
N THR A 85 -7.66 5.68 -1.87
CA THR A 85 -6.48 4.85 -1.64
C THR A 85 -6.66 4.01 -0.38
N PHE A 86 -6.52 2.70 -0.50
CA PHE A 86 -6.49 1.77 0.62
C PHE A 86 -5.05 1.38 0.92
N MET A 87 -4.65 1.43 2.19
CA MET A 87 -3.31 1.03 2.65
C MET A 87 -3.42 -0.23 3.50
N VAL A 88 -2.64 -1.25 3.14
CA VAL A 88 -2.44 -2.44 3.97
C VAL A 88 -0.98 -2.45 4.43
N LYS A 89 -0.76 -2.32 5.73
CA LYS A 89 0.56 -2.47 6.34
C LYS A 89 0.73 -3.90 6.83
N ARG A 90 1.89 -4.49 6.53
CA ARG A 90 2.41 -5.71 7.12
C ARG A 90 3.74 -5.44 7.79
N SER A 91 3.95 -6.07 8.93
CA SER A 91 5.23 -6.09 9.62
C SER A 91 5.72 -7.54 9.66
N LYS A 92 6.97 -7.79 9.26
CA LYS A 92 7.62 -9.11 9.37
C LYS A 92 8.71 -9.05 10.43
N GLY A 93 8.95 -10.19 11.08
CA GLY A 93 9.89 -10.31 12.20
C GLY A 93 9.38 -11.17 13.37
N HIS A 94 8.09 -11.53 13.38
CA HIS A 94 7.48 -12.44 14.36
C HIS A 94 6.65 -13.53 13.65
N GLY A 95 6.52 -14.69 14.30
CA GLY A 95 5.87 -15.90 13.74
C GLY A 95 4.39 -15.76 13.34
N ASP A 96 3.77 -14.61 13.62
CA ASP A 96 2.35 -14.30 13.34
C ASP A 96 2.18 -13.24 12.22
N SER A 97 3.15 -13.12 11.31
CA SER A 97 3.08 -12.16 10.21
C SER A 97 2.10 -12.61 9.11
N LEU A 98 1.25 -11.68 8.64
CA LEU A 98 0.28 -11.94 7.57
C LEU A 98 1.00 -12.35 6.27
N SER A 99 0.55 -13.46 5.68
CA SER A 99 1.05 -13.93 4.39
C SER A 99 0.60 -13.01 3.25
N ASP A 100 1.27 -13.07 2.09
CA ASP A 100 0.80 -12.36 0.88
C ASP A 100 -0.63 -12.77 0.50
N GLU A 101 -0.98 -14.05 0.68
CA GLU A 101 -2.33 -14.57 0.43
C GLU A 101 -3.39 -13.95 1.35
N ASP A 102 -3.03 -13.61 2.60
CA ASP A 102 -3.94 -12.91 3.51
C ASP A 102 -4.15 -11.46 3.09
N VAL A 103 -3.14 -10.81 2.51
CA VAL A 103 -3.28 -9.47 1.94
C VAL A 103 -4.17 -9.48 0.72
N ASP A 104 -3.97 -10.43 -0.20
CA ASP A 104 -4.85 -10.57 -1.36
C ASP A 104 -6.29 -10.90 -0.93
N ARG A 105 -6.48 -11.65 0.16
CA ARG A 105 -7.80 -11.87 0.77
C ARG A 105 -8.38 -10.58 1.35
N VAL A 106 -7.60 -9.77 2.08
CA VAL A 106 -8.05 -8.47 2.63
C VAL A 106 -8.42 -7.51 1.50
N ILE A 107 -7.55 -7.35 0.50
CA ILE A 107 -7.79 -6.51 -0.69
C ILE A 107 -9.01 -7.02 -1.46
N GLY A 108 -9.12 -8.33 -1.68
CA GLY A 108 -10.28 -8.94 -2.33
C GLY A 108 -11.57 -8.85 -1.50
N SER A 109 -11.45 -8.71 -0.18
CA SER A 109 -12.57 -8.51 0.74
C SER A 109 -13.03 -7.07 0.86
N LEU A 110 -12.32 -6.10 0.23
CA LEU A 110 -12.77 -4.71 0.10
C LEU A 110 -14.07 -4.70 -0.73
N ARG A 111 -15.16 -4.94 -0.03
CA ARG A 111 -16.53 -4.91 -0.51
C ARG A 111 -17.18 -3.65 0.03
N ARG A 112 -18.11 -3.13 -0.76
CA ARG A 112 -19.02 -2.07 -0.36
C ARG A 112 -19.74 -2.45 0.94
N THR A 113 -19.62 -1.64 1.97
CA THR A 113 -20.70 -1.51 2.96
C THR A 113 -21.74 -0.59 2.34
N GLU A 114 -22.95 -1.12 2.15
CA GLU A 114 -24.08 -0.38 1.56
C GLU A 114 -24.58 0.75 2.45
#